data_AF-A0A958S9E9-F1
#
_entry.id   AF-A0A958S9E9-F1
#
_cell.length_a   1.000
_cell.length_b   1.000
_cell.length_c   1.000
_cell.angle_alpha   90.00
_cell.angle_beta   90.00
_cell.angle_gamma   90.00
#
_symmetry.space_group_name_H-M   'P 1'
#
loop_
_entity.id
_entity.type
_entity.pdbx_description
1 polymer ?
#
loop_
_entity_poly.entity_id
_entity_poly.type
_entity_poly.pdbx_seq_one_letter_code
_entity_poly.pdbx_strand_id
1 'polypeptide(L)' 'MSLTKKWKIGFNSGYDFQNHKYTYTTINFYRDLHCWEMSLQWIPFGVRQSYLFTIKVKSSILQDLKLTRRNIPSVF' A
#
# COMPACT_ATOMS: atom_id res chain seq x y z
N MET A 1 4.84 -17.13 -5.66
CA MET A 1 5.75 -16.98 -6.82
C MET A 1 5.94 -15.50 -7.10
N SER A 2 7.18 -15.01 -7.05
CA SER A 2 7.52 -13.60 -7.32
C SER A 2 7.52 -13.36 -8.83
N LEU A 3 6.57 -12.58 -9.34
CA LEU A 3 6.45 -12.28 -10.78
C LEU A 3 7.66 -11.52 -11.35
N THR A 4 8.54 -11.02 -10.48
CA THR A 4 9.91 -10.54 -10.76
C THR A 4 10.60 -10.39 -9.39
N LYS A 5 11.92 -10.64 -9.25
CA LYS A 5 12.70 -10.61 -7.98
C LYS A 5 12.53 -9.34 -7.11
N LYS A 6 11.86 -8.30 -7.61
CA LYS A 6 11.70 -7.01 -6.96
C LYS A 6 10.25 -6.53 -6.81
N TRP A 7 9.27 -7.38 -7.08
CA TRP A 7 7.84 -7.02 -6.94
C TRP A 7 7.16 -7.99 -5.98
N LYS A 8 6.51 -7.44 -4.96
CA LYS A 8 5.69 -8.18 -4.01
C LYS A 8 4.30 -7.56 -3.99
N ILE A 9 3.35 -8.30 -4.54
CA ILE A 9 1.94 -7.92 -4.58
C ILE A 9 1.22 -8.87 -3.64
N GLY A 10 0.49 -8.32 -2.68
CA GLY A 10 -0.31 -9.06 -1.71
C GLY A 10 -1.71 -8.48 -1.71
N PHE A 11 -2.70 -9.31 -1.97
CA PHE A 11 -4.10 -8.95 -1.86
C PHE A 11 -4.68 -9.70 -0.67
N ASN A 12 -5.39 -8.99 0.20
CA ASN A 12 -6.11 -9.56 1.32
C ASN A 12 -7.56 -9.09 1.26
N SER A 13 -8.50 -10.01 1.16
CA SER A 13 -9.93 -9.72 1.21
C SER A 13 -10.58 -10.70 2.16
N GLY A 14 -11.36 -10.19 3.10
CA GLY A 14 -12.19 -11.01 3.96
C GLY A 14 -13.62 -11.06 3.42
N TYR A 15 -14.24 -12.23 3.44
CA TYR A 15 -15.66 -12.40 3.13
C TYR A 15 -16.35 -13.01 4.33
N ASP A 16 -17.29 -12.27 4.93
CA ASP A 16 -18.09 -12.77 6.04
C ASP A 16 -19.34 -13.46 5.49
N PHE A 17 -19.34 -14.79 5.55
CA PHE A 17 -20.44 -15.65 5.08
C PHE A 17 -21.72 -15.50 5.93
N GLN A 18 -21.63 -15.06 7.20
CA GLN A 18 -22.82 -14.86 8.03
C GLN A 18 -23.54 -13.57 7.64
N ASN A 19 -22.79 -12.48 7.47
CA ASN A 19 -23.37 -11.17 7.17
C ASN A 19 -23.50 -10.88 5.67
N HIS A 20 -23.09 -11.80 4.78
CA HIS A 20 -23.03 -11.60 3.32
C HIS A 20 -22.32 -10.29 2.93
N LYS A 21 -21.35 -9.86 3.75
CA LYS A 21 -20.65 -8.60 3.59
C LYS A 21 -19.19 -8.86 3.24
N TYR A 22 -18.75 -8.17 2.20
CA TYR A 22 -17.33 -8.04 1.91
C TYR A 22 -16.69 -7.24 3.06
N THR A 23 -15.73 -7.87 3.74
CA THR A 23 -14.91 -7.22 4.77
C THR A 23 -13.87 -6.34 4.09
N TYR A 24 -13.11 -5.57 4.89
CA TYR A 24 -12.06 -4.69 4.38
C TYR A 24 -11.13 -5.45 3.43
N THR A 25 -11.03 -4.93 2.20
CA THR A 25 -10.11 -5.47 1.19
C THR A 25 -8.88 -4.57 1.18
N THR A 26 -7.70 -5.15 1.33
CA THR A 26 -6.43 -4.45 1.33
C THR A 26 -5.54 -4.98 0.20
N ILE A 27 -5.11 -4.09 -0.65
CA ILE A 27 -4.17 -4.34 -1.74
C ILE A 27 -2.83 -3.74 -1.32
N ASN A 28 -1.84 -4.60 -1.12
CA ASN A 28 -0.48 -4.23 -0.81
C ASN A 28 0.39 -4.46 -2.04
N PHE A 29 1.09 -3.42 -2.43
CA PHE A 29 1.98 -3.43 -3.57
C PHE A 29 3.33 -2.91 -3.12
N TYR A 30 4.39 -3.69 -3.36
CA TYR A 30 5.75 -3.33 -3.00
C TYR A 30 6.66 -3.56 -4.19
N ARG A 31 7.52 -2.58 -4.48
CA ARG A 31 8.51 -2.66 -5.54
C ARG A 31 9.85 -2.09 -5.10
N ASP A 32 10.90 -2.89 -5.27
CA ASP A 32 12.30 -2.47 -5.12
C ASP A 32 12.85 -2.04 -6.50
N LEU A 33 13.36 -0.81 -6.59
CA LEU A 33 13.95 -0.21 -7.79
C LEU A 33 15.48 -0.04 -7.66
N HIS A 34 16.14 -0.83 -6.81
CA HIS A 34 17.56 -0.77 -6.46
C HIS A 34 17.94 0.36 -5.50
N CYS A 35 17.68 1.61 -5.88
CA CYS A 35 17.96 2.78 -5.04
C CYS A 35 16.69 3.34 -4.36
N TRP A 36 15.51 2.90 -4.80
CA TRP A 36 14.21 3.41 -4.35
C TRP A 36 13.32 2.23 -3.96
N GLU A 37 12.61 2.36 -2.85
CA GLU A 37 11.60 1.40 -2.40
C GLU A 37 10.24 2.08 -2.44
N MET A 38 9.30 1.46 -3.17
CA MET A 38 7.92 1.91 -3.25
C MET A 38 7.03 0.91 -2.53
N SER A 39 6.13 1.42 -1.68
CA SER A 39 5.06 0.66 -1.07
C SER A 39 3.74 1.40 -1.21
N LEU A 40 2.75 0.75 -1.80
CA LEU A 40 1.38 1.22 -1.91
C LEU A 40 0.47 0.28 -1.13
N GLN A 41 -0.21 0.80 -0.12
CA GLN A 41 -1.28 0.10 0.57
C GLN A 41 -2.60 0.78 0.20
N TRP A 42 -3.50 0.05 -0.44
CA TRP A 42 -4.77 0.58 -0.94
C TRP A 42 -5.93 -0.22 -0.40
N ILE A 43 -6.90 0.45 0.20
CA ILE A 43 -8.17 -0.10 0.68
C ILE A 43 -9.28 0.44 -0.22
N PRO A 44 -9.67 -0.28 -1.28
CA PRO A 44 -10.64 0.21 -2.26
C PRO A 44 -12.10 0.18 -1.77
N PHE A 45 -12.44 -0.76 -0.88
CA PHE A 45 -13.82 -1.00 -0.47
C PHE A 45 -13.93 -1.13 1.06
N GLY A 46 -15.01 -0.59 1.62
CA GLY A 46 -15.30 -0.61 3.06
C GLY A 46 -15.40 0.79 3.67
N VAL A 47 -15.69 0.86 4.97
CA VAL A 47 -15.91 2.12 5.71
C VAL A 47 -14.64 2.98 5.82
N ARG A 48 -13.46 2.36 5.63
CA ARG A 48 -12.14 3.00 5.77
C ARG A 48 -11.37 2.99 4.45
N GLN A 49 -11.99 3.51 3.40
CA GLN A 49 -11.30 3.75 2.13
C GLN A 49 -10.10 4.65 2.36
N SER A 50 -8.92 4.14 2.03
CA SER A 50 -7.67 4.87 2.21
C SER A 50 -6.61 4.33 1.26
N TYR A 51 -5.68 5.19 0.88
CA TYR A 51 -4.49 4.76 0.18
C TYR A 51 -3.27 5.42 0.82
N LEU A 52 -2.24 4.61 1.04
CA LEU A 52 -0.96 5.04 1.55
C LEU A 52 0.09 4.66 0.51
N PHE A 53 0.54 5.68 -0.24
CA PHE A 53 1.67 5.55 -1.13
C PHE A 53 2.92 6.09 -0.45
N THR A 54 3.94 5.27 -0.33
CA THR A 54 5.23 5.64 0.26
C THR A 54 6.33 5.29 -0.73
N ILE A 55 7.19 6.26 -1.02
CA ILE A 55 8.40 6.06 -1.80
C ILE A 55 9.58 6.60 -1.00
N LYS A 56 10.62 5.79 -0.85
CA LYS A 56 11.82 6.15 -0.08
C LYS A 56 13.08 5.72 -0.82
N VAL A 57 14.14 6.50 -0.71
CA VAL A 57 15.46 6.14 -1.24
C VAL A 57 16.15 5.22 -0.22
N LYS A 58 16.72 4.09 -0.68
CA LYS A 58 17.39 3.07 0.17
C LYS A 58 18.79 3.50 0.60
N SER A 59 19.40 4.40 -0.17
CA SER A 59 20.74 4.95 0.10
C SER A 59 20.72 5.87 1.32
N SER A 60 21.53 5.53 2.32
CA SER A 60 21.82 6.33 3.52
C SER A 60 22.62 7.60 3.24
N ILE A 61 22.97 7.89 1.98
CA ILE A 61 23.89 8.98 1.61
C ILE A 61 23.18 10.33 1.44
N LEU A 62 21.86 10.38 1.26
CA LEU A 62 21.11 11.64 1.28
C LEU A 62 19.76 11.47 1.98
N GLN A 63 19.75 11.74 3.29
CA GLN A 63 18.56 11.82 4.15
C GLN A 63 17.63 13.02 3.83
N ASP A 64 17.79 13.71 2.71
CA ASP A 64 17.25 15.07 2.55
C ASP A 64 15.97 15.19 1.71
N LEU A 65 15.36 14.08 1.29
CA LEU A 65 14.09 14.13 0.54
C LEU A 65 13.11 13.03 0.95
N LYS A 66 12.71 13.07 2.22
CA LYS A 66 11.59 12.25 2.73
C LYS A 66 10.26 12.93 2.41
N LEU A 67 9.77 12.78 1.18
CA LEU A 67 8.41 13.21 0.82
C LEU A 67 7.39 12.16 1.26
N THR A 68 6.74 12.41 2.39
CA THR A 68 5.62 11.59 2.87
C THR A 68 4.31 12.28 2.49
N ARG A 69 3.65 11.81 1.42
CA ARG A 69 2.29 12.27 1.07
C ARG A 69 1.26 11.29 1.63
N ARG A 70 0.47 11.75 2.59
CA ARG A 70 -0.69 11.04 3.12
C ARG A 70 -1.93 11.82 2.71
N ASN A 71 -2.78 11.22 1.88
CA ASN A 71 -4.12 11.75 1.65
C ASN A 71 -5.09 11.06 2.61
N ILE A 72 -5.53 11.81 3.61
CA ILE A 72 -6.63 11.43 4.49
C ILE A 72 -7.86 12.06 3.83
N PRO A 73 -8.91 11.30 3.48
CA PRO A 73 -10.16 11.90 3.05
C PRO A 73 -10.65 12.80 4.19
N SER A 74 -10.72 14.10 3.96
CA SER A 74 -11.38 15.03 4.87
C SER A 74 -12.86 14.69 4.85
N VAL A 75 -13.27 13.88 5.83
CA VAL A 75 -14.67 13.74 6.20
C VAL A 75 -15.09 15.12 6.72
N PHE A 76 -15.85 15.85 5.89
CA PHE A 76 -16.71 16.93 6.34
C PHE A 76 -17.80 16.35 7.24
#